data_AF-A0A4R7ND27-F1
#
_entry.id   AF-A0A4R7ND27-F1
#
_cell.length_a   1.000
_cell.length_b   1.000
_cell.length_c   1.000
_cell.angle_alpha   90.00
_cell.angle_beta   90.00
_cell.angle_gamma   90.00
#
_symmetry.space_group_name_H-M   'P 1'
#
loop_
_entity.id
_entity.type
_entity.pdbx_description
1 polymer ?
#
loop_
_entity_poly.entity_id
_entity_poly.type
_entity_poly.pdbx_seq_one_letter_code
_entity_poly.pdbx_strand_id
1 'polypeptide(L)'
;MARKREIVPSEAQLWLGVLLDAAFDPTSRTLDLARSAEIANHHSQANGPRDALRLTARDGKTQLLALAGDLTAYPEDYSDQRQAELLLAWSERWIQPEDWGRLAARVRKRRQKMRQRGGE
;
A
#
# COMPACT_ATOMS: atom_id res chain seq x y z
N MET A 1 12.66 -11.84 13.18
CA MET A 1 13.07 -11.11 11.96
C MET A 1 11.82 -10.79 11.15
N ALA A 2 11.46 -9.52 10.98
CA ALA A 2 10.36 -9.14 10.10
C ALA A 2 10.76 -9.53 8.67
N ARG A 3 9.92 -10.31 7.96
CA ARG A 3 10.17 -10.63 6.55
C ARG A 3 10.29 -9.32 5.76
N LYS A 4 11.29 -9.24 4.89
CA LYS A 4 11.43 -8.13 3.94
C LYS A 4 10.13 -8.01 3.14
N ARG A 5 9.55 -6.81 3.11
CA ARG A 5 8.38 -6.51 2.29
C ARG A 5 8.86 -6.37 0.84
N GLU A 6 8.09 -6.92 -0.08
CA GLU A 6 8.42 -6.92 -1.50
C GLU A 6 7.14 -6.94 -2.33
N ILE A 7 7.13 -6.13 -3.38
CA ILE A 7 6.10 -6.13 -4.43
C ILE A 7 6.80 -6.58 -5.70
N VAL A 8 6.33 -7.69 -6.26
CA VAL A 8 6.85 -8.18 -7.56
C VAL A 8 6.39 -7.20 -8.65
N PRO A 9 7.27 -6.76 -9.57
CA PRO A 9 6.93 -5.79 -10.62
C PRO A 9 5.67 -6.15 -11.42
N SER A 10 5.57 -7.39 -11.87
CA SER A 10 4.41 -7.89 -12.63
C SER A 10 3.11 -7.94 -11.84
N GLU A 11 3.16 -7.74 -10.52
CA GLU A 11 2.00 -7.69 -9.64
C GLU A 11 1.65 -6.26 -9.19
N ALA A 12 2.36 -5.23 -9.66
CA ALA A 12 2.16 -3.85 -9.20
C ALA A 12 0.70 -3.39 -9.33
N GLN A 13 0.07 -3.62 -10.49
CA GLN A 13 -1.34 -3.29 -10.71
C GLN A 13 -2.30 -4.09 -9.80
N LEU A 14 -1.97 -5.36 -9.53
CA LEU A 14 -2.74 -6.19 -8.61
C LEU A 14 -2.66 -5.66 -7.18
N TRP A 15 -1.47 -5.22 -6.77
CA TRP A 15 -1.23 -4.58 -5.49
C TRP A 15 -1.97 -3.25 -5.38
N LEU A 16 -1.88 -2.38 -6.38
CA LEU A 16 -2.60 -1.10 -6.42
C LEU A 16 -4.10 -1.31 -6.14
N GLY A 17 -4.74 -2.25 -6.85
CA GLY A 17 -6.14 -2.58 -6.61
C GLY A 17 -6.44 -3.07 -5.20
N VAL A 18 -5.60 -3.95 -4.63
CA VAL A 18 -5.79 -4.45 -3.25
C VAL A 18 -5.59 -3.36 -2.20
N LEU A 19 -4.63 -2.45 -2.44
CA LEU A 19 -4.36 -1.32 -1.54
C LEU A 19 -5.52 -0.31 -1.57
N LEU A 20 -6.05 -0.02 -2.76
CA LEU A 20 -7.24 0.82 -2.92
C LEU A 20 -8.46 0.20 -2.23
N ASP A 21 -8.73 -1.09 -2.48
CA ASP A 21 -9.80 -1.83 -1.80
C ASP A 21 -9.62 -1.73 -0.28
N ALA A 22 -8.41 -1.94 0.23
CA ALA A 22 -8.15 -1.93 1.67
C ALA A 22 -8.30 -0.55 2.32
N ALA A 23 -7.94 0.53 1.62
CA ALA A 23 -7.93 1.88 2.14
C ALA A 23 -9.29 2.61 2.03
N PHE A 24 -10.10 2.25 1.03
CA PHE A 24 -11.34 2.96 0.69
C PHE A 24 -12.62 2.17 0.93
N ASP A 25 -12.58 0.84 1.00
CA ASP A 25 -13.75 0.03 1.35
C ASP A 25 -14.05 0.18 2.86
N PRO A 26 -15.20 0.78 3.25
CA PRO A 26 -15.55 0.97 4.66
C PRO A 26 -15.81 -0.36 5.40
N THR A 27 -16.02 -1.46 4.68
CA THR A 27 -16.20 -2.79 5.25
C THR A 27 -14.88 -3.54 5.45
N SER A 28 -13.79 -3.04 4.84
CA SER A 28 -12.48 -3.65 4.90
C SER A 28 -11.78 -3.30 6.22
N ARG A 29 -11.51 -4.33 7.03
CA ARG A 29 -10.74 -4.20 8.30
C ARG A 29 -9.28 -4.62 8.15
N THR A 30 -8.74 -4.58 6.94
CA THR A 30 -7.38 -5.08 6.66
C THR A 30 -6.30 -4.02 6.75
N LEU A 31 -6.67 -2.75 6.82
CA LEU A 31 -5.75 -1.62 6.91
C LEU A 31 -6.38 -0.53 7.75
N ASP A 32 -5.70 -0.12 8.82
CA ASP A 32 -6.10 1.02 9.64
C ASP A 32 -5.10 2.18 9.47
N LEU A 33 -5.41 3.08 8.54
CA LEU A 33 -4.57 4.25 8.27
C LEU A 33 -4.53 5.26 9.42
N ALA A 34 -5.57 5.28 10.28
CA ALA A 34 -5.57 6.16 11.45
C ALA A 34 -4.55 5.66 12.47
N ARG A 35 -4.59 4.36 12.79
CA ARG A 35 -3.59 3.71 13.64
C ARG A 35 -2.18 3.88 13.08
N SER A 36 -1.98 3.69 11.77
CA SER A 36 -0.66 3.89 11.16
C SER A 36 -0.14 5.32 11.30
N ALA A 37 -1.01 6.31 11.13
CA ALA A 37 -0.66 7.71 11.34
C ALA A 37 -0.26 7.99 12.80
N GLU A 38 -1.01 7.45 13.76
CA GLU A 38 -0.70 7.56 15.19
C GLU A 38 0.68 6.98 15.53
N ILE A 39 0.97 5.78 15.06
CA ILE A 39 2.28 5.12 15.28
C ILE A 39 3.41 5.94 14.67
N ALA A 40 3.24 6.42 13.43
CA ALA A 40 4.25 7.23 12.75
C ALA A 40 4.50 8.57 13.46
N ASN A 41 3.42 9.25 13.89
CA ASN A 41 3.52 10.49 14.65
C ASN A 41 4.22 10.26 16.00
N HIS A 42 3.87 9.20 16.73
CA HIS A 42 4.50 8.87 18.01
C HIS A 42 6.01 8.60 17.84
N HIS A 43 6.40 7.84 16.82
CA HIS A 43 7.81 7.60 16.53
C HIS A 43 8.55 8.90 16.19
N SER A 44 7.92 9.78 15.42
CA SER A 44 8.51 11.08 15.06
C SER A 44 8.70 12.01 16.26
N GLN A 45 7.76 12.00 17.22
CA GLN A 45 7.85 12.77 18.45
C GLN A 45 8.95 12.26 19.38
N ALA A 46 9.18 10.94 19.42
CA ALA A 46 10.27 10.34 20.17
C ALA A 46 11.66 10.78 19.66
N ASN A 47 11.77 11.12 18.38
CA ASN A 47 13.01 11.61 17.77
C ASN A 47 13.26 13.13 17.99
N GLY A 48 12.28 13.85 18.57
CA GLY A 48 12.40 15.24 18.97
C GLY A 48 11.45 16.20 18.24
N PRO A 49 11.27 17.44 18.76
CA PRO A 49 10.24 18.37 18.27
C PRO A 49 10.48 18.91 16.85
N ARG A 50 11.71 18.81 16.33
CA ARG A 50 12.05 19.25 14.96
C ARG A 50 11.53 18.30 13.88
N ASP A 51 11.36 17.02 14.22
CA ASP A 51 10.94 15.97 13.28
C ASP A 51 9.50 15.52 13.51
N ALA A 52 8.76 16.22 14.38
CA ALA A 52 7.39 15.87 14.74
C ALA A 52 6.45 15.96 13.52
N LEU A 53 6.06 14.80 13.01
CA LEU A 53 5.06 14.67 11.95
C LEU A 53 3.65 14.82 12.52
N ARG A 54 2.73 15.28 11.67
CA ARG A 54 1.29 15.34 11.93
C ARG A 54 0.52 14.65 10.82
N LEU A 55 0.83 13.38 10.59
CA LEU A 55 0.14 12.55 9.62
C LEU A 55 -1.28 12.23 10.09
N THR A 56 -2.18 12.10 9.13
CA THR A 56 -3.55 11.67 9.32
C THR A 56 -3.89 10.53 8.36
N ALA A 57 -4.98 9.81 8.62
CA ALA A 57 -5.49 8.81 7.68
C ALA A 57 -5.79 9.41 6.29
N ARG A 58 -6.17 10.70 6.23
CA ARG A 58 -6.43 11.42 4.98
C ARG A 58 -5.17 11.58 4.15
N ASP A 59 -4.00 11.77 4.77
CA ASP A 59 -2.74 11.91 4.03
C ASP A 59 -2.38 10.61 3.32
N GLY A 60 -2.52 9.46 3.99
CA GLY A 60 -2.28 8.15 3.38
C GLY A 60 -3.22 7.88 2.21
N LYS A 61 -4.52 8.20 2.36
CA LYS A 61 -5.52 8.10 1.28
C LYS A 61 -5.20 9.01 0.10
N THR A 62 -4.87 10.28 0.38
CA THR A 62 -4.52 11.26 -0.66
C THR A 62 -3.28 10.82 -1.43
N GLN A 63 -2.24 10.36 -0.74
CA GLN A 63 -1.03 9.84 -1.38
C GLN A 63 -1.31 8.61 -2.24
N LEU A 64 -2.14 7.68 -1.77
CA LEU A 64 -2.50 6.50 -2.54
C LEU A 64 -3.33 6.85 -3.79
N LEU A 65 -4.24 7.81 -3.68
CA LEU A 65 -5.01 8.30 -4.83
C LEU A 65 -4.14 9.03 -5.85
N ALA A 66 -3.18 9.84 -5.40
CA ALA A 66 -2.23 10.49 -6.28
C ALA A 66 -1.43 9.45 -7.08
N LEU A 67 -0.88 8.43 -6.39
CA LEU A 67 -0.20 7.31 -7.05
C LEU A 67 -1.13 6.58 -8.03
N ALA A 68 -2.37 6.27 -7.63
CA ALA A 68 -3.33 5.62 -8.52
C ALA A 68 -3.62 6.46 -9.77
N GLY A 69 -3.77 7.78 -9.60
CA GLY A 69 -3.96 8.74 -10.67
C GLY A 69 -2.78 8.74 -11.64
N ASP A 70 -1.56 8.92 -11.14
CA ASP A 70 -0.34 8.96 -11.95
C ASP A 70 -0.16 7.65 -12.75
N LEU A 71 -0.32 6.50 -12.09
CA LEU A 71 -0.15 5.18 -12.70
C LEU A 71 -1.24 4.83 -13.73
N THR A 72 -2.40 5.47 -13.65
CA THR A 72 -3.51 5.24 -14.59
C THR A 72 -3.49 6.24 -15.75
N ALA A 73 -3.09 7.50 -15.47
CA ALA A 73 -3.05 8.57 -16.46
C ALA A 73 -1.83 8.47 -17.38
N TYR A 74 -0.71 7.94 -16.87
CA TYR A 74 0.56 7.86 -17.61
C TYR A 74 1.18 6.46 -17.54
N PRO A 75 0.48 5.39 -17.96
CA PRO A 75 0.95 4.02 -17.79
C PRO A 75 2.28 3.73 -18.52
N GLU A 76 2.55 4.41 -19.64
CA GLU A 76 3.81 4.32 -20.39
C GLU A 76 5.01 4.97 -19.70
N ASP A 77 4.79 5.94 -18.82
CA ASP A 77 5.85 6.67 -18.13
C ASP A 77 6.40 5.89 -16.92
N TYR A 78 5.68 4.87 -16.47
CA TYR A 78 6.05 4.06 -15.30
C TYR A 78 6.22 2.59 -15.66
N SER A 79 7.47 2.14 -15.72
CA SER A 79 7.79 0.70 -15.81
C SER A 79 7.22 -0.07 -14.61
N ASP A 80 6.86 -1.35 -14.81
CA ASP A 80 6.37 -2.24 -13.74
C ASP A 80 7.25 -2.22 -12.47
N GLN A 81 8.56 -2.13 -12.66
CA GLN A 81 9.54 -2.00 -11.58
C GLN A 81 9.32 -0.70 -10.80
N ARG A 82 9.18 0.42 -11.50
CA ARG A 82 8.96 1.72 -10.88
C ARG A 82 7.60 1.77 -10.16
N GLN A 83 6.56 1.18 -10.74
CA GLN A 83 5.25 1.07 -10.10
C GLN A 83 5.35 0.30 -8.78
N ALA A 84 6.02 -0.86 -8.79
CA ALA A 84 6.22 -1.67 -7.59
C ALA A 84 7.01 -0.93 -6.50
N GLU A 85 8.07 -0.19 -6.86
CA GLU A 85 8.84 0.62 -5.93
C GLU A 85 8.00 1.71 -5.26
N LEU A 86 7.21 2.44 -6.03
CA LEU A 86 6.34 3.50 -5.50
C LEU A 86 5.29 2.94 -4.54
N LEU A 87 4.66 1.82 -4.91
CA LEU A 87 3.68 1.14 -4.06
C LEU A 87 4.33 0.55 -2.81
N LEU A 88 5.56 0.02 -2.92
CA LEU A 88 6.31 -0.51 -1.78
C LEU A 88 6.68 0.61 -0.82
N ALA A 89 7.19 1.74 -1.32
CA ALA A 89 7.53 2.90 -0.49
C ALA A 89 6.30 3.44 0.25
N TRP A 90 5.14 3.52 -0.41
CA TRP A 90 3.88 3.87 0.26
C TRP A 90 3.52 2.83 1.34
N SER A 91 3.66 1.54 1.02
CA SER A 91 3.34 0.44 1.93
C SER A 91 4.25 0.41 3.15
N GLU A 92 5.54 0.69 2.99
CA GLU A 92 6.51 0.77 4.09
C GLU A 92 6.15 1.88 5.07
N ARG A 93 5.63 3.00 4.56
CA ARG A 93 5.22 4.14 5.38
C ARG A 93 3.88 3.90 6.10
N TRP A 94 2.92 3.29 5.42
CA TRP A 94 1.52 3.29 5.89
C TRP A 94 1.01 1.93 6.38
N ILE A 95 1.68 0.82 6.06
CA ILE A 95 1.19 -0.52 6.42
C ILE A 95 1.98 -1.05 7.60
N GLN A 96 1.29 -1.53 8.63
CA GLN A 96 1.93 -2.20 9.76
C GLN A 96 2.37 -3.61 9.38
N PRO A 97 3.43 -4.17 10.01
CA PRO A 97 3.91 -5.51 9.69
C PRO A 97 2.82 -6.60 9.77
N GLU A 98 1.86 -6.44 10.69
CA GLU A 98 0.71 -7.35 10.87
C GLU A 98 -0.31 -7.28 9.73
N ASP A 99 -0.55 -6.09 9.16
CA ASP A 99 -1.47 -5.88 8.06
C ASP A 99 -0.89 -6.33 6.72
N TRP A 100 0.42 -6.20 6.56
CA TRP A 100 1.14 -6.63 5.34
C TRP A 100 0.83 -8.09 4.97
N GLY A 101 0.85 -9.00 5.96
CA GLY A 101 0.55 -10.42 5.73
C GLY A 101 -0.86 -10.66 5.21
N ARG A 102 -1.84 -9.88 5.69
CA ARG A 102 -3.25 -9.95 5.27
C ARG A 102 -3.42 -9.44 3.84
N LEU A 103 -2.78 -8.33 3.50
CA LEU A 103 -2.80 -7.75 2.16
C LEU A 103 -2.11 -8.68 1.15
N ALA A 104 -0.92 -9.20 1.47
CA ALA A 104 -0.23 -10.18 0.63
C ALA A 104 -1.05 -11.47 0.43
N ALA A 105 -1.85 -11.91 1.42
CA ALA A 105 -2.78 -13.02 1.24
C ALA A 105 -3.92 -12.69 0.26
N ARG A 106 -4.46 -11.47 0.30
CA ARG A 106 -5.48 -10.99 -0.66
C ARG A 106 -4.93 -10.93 -2.09
N VAL A 107 -3.72 -10.41 -2.27
CA VAL A 107 -3.02 -10.38 -3.56
C VAL A 107 -2.86 -11.79 -4.11
N ARG A 108 -2.32 -12.72 -3.31
CA ARG A 108 -2.17 -14.13 -3.72
C ARG A 108 -3.51 -14.76 -4.15
N LYS A 109 -4.59 -14.51 -3.40
CA LYS A 109 -5.94 -14.99 -3.72
C LYS A 109 -6.45 -14.40 -5.03
N ARG A 110 -6.26 -13.09 -5.26
CA ARG A 110 -6.68 -12.40 -6.49
C ARG A 110 -5.89 -12.91 -7.71
N ARG A 111 -4.57 -13.11 -7.57
CA ARG A 111 -3.71 -13.72 -8.58
C ARG A 111 -4.17 -15.13 -8.96
N GLN A 112 -4.48 -15.98 -7.97
CA GLN A 112 -4.95 -17.34 -8.22
C GLN A 112 -6.27 -17.34 -9.01
N LYS A 113 -7.21 -16.44 -8.68
CA LYS A 113 -8.46 -16.29 -9.43
C LYS A 113 -8.24 -15.84 -10.88
N MET A 114 -7.32 -14.89 -11.12
CA MET A 114 -7.01 -14.45 -12.49
C MET A 114 -6.44 -15.60 -13.33
N ARG A 115 -5.55 -16.42 -12.76
CA ARG A 115 -5.02 -17.61 -13.43
C ARG A 115 -6.09 -18.65 -13.76
N GLN A 116 -7.10 -18.80 -12.92
CA GLN A 116 -8.21 -19.73 -13.15
C GLN A 116 -9.17 -19.24 -14.25
N ARG A 117 -9.31 -17.92 -14.43
CA ARG A 117 -10.22 -17.32 -15.43
C ARG A 117 -9.59 -17.15 -16.82
N GLY A 118 -8.26 -17.09 -16.92
CA GLY A 118 -7.56 -16.99 -18.20
C GLY A 118 -7.24 -18.33 -18.86
N GLY A 119 -7.79 -19.43 -18.33
CA GLY A 119 -7.59 -20.80 -18.82
C GLY A 119 -8.82 -21.41 -19.50
N GLU A 120 -9.81 -20.58 -19.86
CA GLU A 120 -10.98 -20.94 -20.68
C GLU A 120 -10.84 -20.39 -22.10
#